data_AF-A0A534LJF2-F1
#
_entry.id   AF-A0A534LJF2-F1
#
_cell.length_a   1.000
_cell.length_b   1.000
_cell.length_c   1.000
_cell.angle_alpha   90.00
_cell.angle_beta   90.00
_cell.angle_gamma   90.00
#
_symmetry.space_group_name_H-M   'P 1'
#
loop_
_entity.id
_entity.type
_entity.pdbx_description
1 polymer ?
#
loop_
_entity_poly.entity_id
_entity_poly.type
_entity_poly.pdbx_seq_one_letter_code
_entity_poly.pdbx_strand_id
1 'polypeptide(L)'
;MRPWWGAFLNWLNSPQGWIFYALVSVFIVSILANLVAYARVLRERGAERVGLGRLLAIVGGVITLVALTLLPWESYTPLSCPECGGSLNGFGVEPFLPAISVLVVGLMWFTFFGIPKRVAAVLGLAWGSLALPVAILTFARISADAAASSPPGVYTIEYGVYVAIVGPIVLIVGSALAYIGARQILPPEPIRSDLVVPPIS
;
A
#
# COMPACT_ATOMS: atom_id res chain seq x y z
N MET A 1 -2.81 -8.31 26.23
CA MET A 1 -1.76 -7.67 25.41
C MET A 1 -0.66 -8.69 25.14
N ARG A 2 -0.23 -8.87 23.88
CA ARG A 2 0.79 -9.87 23.52
C ARG A 2 2.21 -9.35 23.90
N PRO A 3 3.06 -10.13 24.56
CA PRO A 3 4.32 -9.66 25.16
C PRO A 3 5.36 -9.12 24.16
N TRP A 4 5.39 -9.60 22.91
CA TRP A 4 6.31 -9.06 21.90
C TRP A 4 5.95 -7.61 21.53
N TRP A 5 4.66 -7.27 21.56
CA TRP A 5 4.16 -5.98 21.09
C TRP A 5 4.63 -4.82 21.97
N GLY A 6 4.56 -5.01 23.28
CA GLY A 6 5.10 -4.06 24.24
C GLY A 6 6.61 -3.86 24.05
N ALA A 7 7.36 -4.91 23.72
CA ALA A 7 8.79 -4.81 23.46
C ALA A 7 9.10 -4.00 22.19
N PHE A 8 8.30 -4.15 21.12
CA PHE A 8 8.47 -3.38 19.89
C PHE A 8 8.12 -1.90 20.08
N LEU A 9 6.99 -1.59 20.71
CA LEU A 9 6.62 -0.20 21.03
C LEU A 9 7.65 0.47 21.94
N ASN A 10 8.15 -0.24 22.95
CA ASN A 10 9.22 0.26 23.81
C ASN A 10 10.51 0.54 23.03
N TRP A 11 10.85 -0.30 22.06
CA TRP A 11 11.99 -0.06 21.17
C TRP A 11 11.74 1.10 20.20
N LEU A 12 10.53 1.23 19.67
CA LEU A 12 10.18 2.27 18.69
C LEU A 12 10.06 3.66 19.34
N ASN A 13 9.68 3.72 20.61
CA ASN A 13 9.73 4.93 21.44
C ASN A 13 11.10 5.13 22.13
N SER A 14 12.04 4.20 21.94
CA SER A 14 13.40 4.39 22.43
C SER A 14 14.16 5.43 21.58
N PRO A 15 15.29 5.94 22.06
CA PRO A 15 16.18 6.82 21.29
C PRO A 15 16.70 6.21 19.97
N GLN A 16 16.42 4.94 19.69
CA GLN A 16 16.83 4.22 18.48
C GLN A 16 15.67 3.99 17.51
N GLY A 17 14.43 4.25 17.91
CA GLY A 17 13.25 4.04 17.07
C GLY A 17 13.19 4.94 15.83
N TRP A 18 13.90 6.07 15.84
CA TRP A 18 14.09 6.93 14.66
C TRP A 18 14.70 6.17 13.48
N ILE A 19 15.46 5.09 13.70
CA ILE A 19 16.04 4.25 12.66
C ILE A 19 14.93 3.64 11.79
N PHE A 20 13.83 3.21 12.40
CA PHE A 20 12.69 2.67 11.66
C PHE A 20 12.09 3.73 10.72
N TYR A 21 11.85 4.93 11.24
CA TYR A 21 11.35 6.05 10.45
C TYR A 21 12.33 6.51 9.36
N ALA A 22 13.65 6.49 9.64
CA ALA A 22 14.69 6.79 8.66
C ALA A 22 14.73 5.73 7.55
N LEU A 23 14.63 4.44 7.88
CA LEU A 23 14.57 3.35 6.92
C LEU A 23 13.35 3.49 6.01
N VAL A 24 12.17 3.74 6.60
CA VAL A 24 10.94 4.01 5.85
C VAL A 24 11.11 5.23 4.95
N SER A 25 11.70 6.32 5.45
CA SER A 25 11.94 7.54 4.68
C SER A 25 12.89 7.33 3.51
N VAL A 26 13.98 6.59 3.69
CA VAL A 26 14.92 6.24 2.61
C VAL A 26 14.22 5.40 1.55
N PHE A 27 13.39 4.45 1.97
CA PHE A 27 12.58 3.66 1.04
C PHE A 27 11.58 4.53 0.27
N ILE A 28 10.91 5.47 0.92
CA ILE A 28 10.01 6.44 0.26
C ILE A 28 10.76 7.26 -0.78
N VAL A 29 11.95 7.77 -0.45
CA VAL A 29 12.79 8.54 -1.38
C VAL A 29 13.25 7.67 -2.55
N SER A 30 13.64 6.42 -2.29
CA SER A 30 14.00 5.46 -3.34
C SER A 30 12.82 5.18 -4.27
N ILE A 31 11.62 5.03 -3.72
CA ILE A 31 10.38 4.83 -4.49
C ILE A 31 10.07 6.06 -5.35
N LEU A 32 10.13 7.26 -4.77
CA LEU A 32 9.93 8.51 -5.51
C LEU A 32 10.95 8.65 -6.64
N ALA A 33 12.22 8.34 -6.37
CA ALA A 33 13.27 8.36 -7.39
C ALA A 33 12.98 7.35 -8.52
N ASN A 34 12.55 6.13 -8.19
CA ASN A 34 12.17 5.11 -9.18
C ASN A 34 10.94 5.52 -9.98
N LEU A 35 9.96 6.16 -9.33
CA LEU A 35 8.75 6.68 -9.96
C LEU A 35 9.07 7.83 -10.91
N VAL A 36 9.97 8.74 -10.51
CA VAL A 36 10.45 9.86 -11.34
C VAL A 36 11.26 9.33 -12.52
N ALA A 37 12.16 8.36 -12.31
CA ALA A 37 12.90 7.71 -13.39
C ALA A 37 11.94 7.02 -14.36
N TYR A 38 10.93 6.31 -13.85
CA TYR A 38 9.89 5.69 -14.66
C TYR A 38 9.06 6.72 -15.44
N ALA A 39 8.66 7.82 -14.81
CA ALA A 39 7.94 8.92 -15.43
C ALA A 39 8.76 9.61 -16.52
N ARG A 40 10.09 9.76 -16.32
CA ARG A 40 11.02 10.28 -17.34
C ARG A 40 11.12 9.33 -18.52
N VAL A 41 11.29 8.03 -18.29
CA VAL A 41 11.30 7.01 -19.36
C VAL A 41 9.96 6.97 -20.09
N LEU A 42 8.84 7.21 -19.41
CA LEU A 42 7.52 7.37 -20.02
C LEU A 42 7.47 8.56 -20.97
N ARG A 43 8.02 9.69 -20.52
CA ARG A 43 8.07 10.94 -21.27
C ARG A 43 8.95 10.82 -22.51
N GLU A 44 10.04 10.07 -22.41
CA GLU A 44 10.96 9.77 -23.51
C GLU A 44 10.39 8.74 -24.51
N ARG A 45 9.64 7.74 -24.04
CA ARG A 45 9.06 6.67 -24.90
C ARG A 45 7.65 6.97 -25.41
N GLY A 46 7.07 8.11 -25.03
CA GLY A 46 5.69 8.48 -25.30
C GLY A 46 4.70 7.75 -24.38
N ALA A 47 3.76 8.51 -23.79
CA ALA A 47 2.72 8.00 -22.90
C ALA A 47 1.79 6.95 -23.57
N GLU A 48 1.79 6.86 -24.90
CA GLU A 48 0.95 5.96 -25.70
C GLU A 48 1.12 4.46 -25.37
N ARG A 49 2.22 4.05 -24.72
CA ARG A 49 2.45 2.62 -24.39
C ARG A 49 2.04 2.21 -22.97
N VAL A 50 1.54 3.14 -22.15
CA VAL A 50 1.20 2.85 -20.75
C VAL A 50 -0.30 2.70 -20.64
N GLY A 51 -0.75 1.46 -20.70
CA GLY A 51 -2.17 1.13 -20.57
C GLY A 51 -2.76 1.71 -19.28
N LEU A 52 -3.97 2.26 -19.40
CA LEU A 52 -4.72 2.94 -18.34
C LEU A 52 -4.71 2.19 -17.00
N GLY A 53 -4.80 0.86 -17.02
CA GLY A 53 -4.71 0.03 -15.82
C GLY A 53 -3.40 0.21 -15.04
N ARG A 54 -2.26 0.28 -15.73
CA ARG A 54 -0.97 0.45 -15.06
C ARG A 54 -0.85 1.83 -14.42
N LEU A 55 -1.41 2.85 -15.06
CA LEU A 55 -1.41 4.22 -14.54
C LEU A 55 -2.30 4.32 -13.29
N LEU A 56 -3.50 3.72 -13.34
CA LEU A 56 -4.37 3.59 -12.16
C LEU A 56 -3.69 2.83 -11.03
N ALA A 57 -3.00 1.72 -11.33
CA ALA A 57 -2.28 0.96 -10.31
C ALA A 57 -1.20 1.83 -9.64
N ILE A 58 -0.38 2.54 -10.42
CA ILE A 58 0.62 3.50 -9.92
C ILE A 58 -0.01 4.51 -8.98
N VAL A 59 -1.05 5.20 -9.45
CA VAL A 59 -1.70 6.27 -8.70
C VAL A 59 -2.31 5.73 -7.41
N GLY A 60 -3.04 4.61 -7.49
CA GLY A 60 -3.61 3.94 -6.32
C GLY A 60 -2.55 3.50 -5.31
N GLY A 61 -1.43 2.97 -5.78
CA GLY A 61 -0.29 2.62 -4.93
C GLY A 61 0.29 3.85 -4.22
N VAL A 62 0.51 4.95 -4.94
CA VAL A 62 1.03 6.18 -4.34
C VAL A 62 0.07 6.73 -3.30
N ILE A 63 -1.23 6.78 -3.61
CA ILE A 63 -2.26 7.20 -2.68
C ILE A 63 -2.25 6.32 -1.42
N THR A 64 -2.20 5.00 -1.59
CA THR A 64 -2.15 4.04 -0.46
C THR A 64 -0.95 4.31 0.44
N LEU A 65 0.23 4.51 -0.16
CA LEU A 65 1.46 4.74 0.60
C LEU A 65 1.44 6.08 1.34
N VAL A 66 1.00 7.16 0.68
CA VAL A 66 0.87 8.48 1.31
C VAL A 66 -0.17 8.45 2.42
N ALA A 67 -1.30 7.78 2.21
CA ALA A 67 -2.34 7.59 3.22
C ALA A 67 -1.80 6.89 4.46
N LEU A 68 -1.06 5.80 4.30
CA LEU A 68 -0.53 5.03 5.42
C LEU A 68 0.56 5.76 6.20
N THR A 69 1.38 6.58 5.52
CA THR A 69 2.64 7.09 6.10
C THR A 69 2.55 8.55 6.56
N LEU A 70 1.89 9.40 5.79
CA LEU A 70 1.97 10.85 5.96
C LEU A 70 0.67 11.46 6.50
N LEU A 71 -0.46 10.82 6.20
CA LEU A 71 -1.76 11.39 6.51
C LEU A 71 -2.18 11.03 7.95
N PRO A 72 -2.76 11.99 8.71
CA PRO A 72 -3.34 11.72 10.02
C PRO A 72 -4.58 10.85 9.87
N TRP A 73 -4.71 9.84 10.72
CA TRP A 73 -5.84 8.89 10.72
C TRP A 73 -6.77 9.11 11.90
N GLU A 74 -6.21 9.49 13.04
CA GLU A 74 -6.97 9.89 14.20
C GLU A 74 -6.33 11.11 14.84
N SER A 75 -7.17 11.93 15.47
CA SER A 75 -6.72 12.92 16.42
C SER A 75 -7.47 12.74 17.73
N TYR A 76 -6.74 12.97 18.81
CA TYR A 76 -7.26 12.90 20.16
C TYR A 76 -6.97 14.21 20.89
N THR A 77 -8.02 14.80 21.48
CA THR A 77 -7.91 16.00 22.30
C THR A 77 -8.51 15.72 23.68
N PRO A 78 -7.70 15.69 24.76
CA PRO A 78 -8.21 15.48 26.10
C PRO A 78 -9.00 16.70 26.58
N LEU A 79 -10.15 16.48 27.23
CA LEU A 79 -11.00 17.57 27.73
C LEU A 79 -10.32 18.40 28.83
N SER A 80 -9.41 17.77 29.59
CA SER A 80 -8.67 18.42 30.68
C SER A 80 -7.51 19.30 30.21
N CYS A 81 -7.03 19.12 28.98
CA CYS A 81 -5.96 19.93 28.40
C CYS A 81 -6.08 19.95 26.85
N PRO A 82 -6.81 20.92 26.29
CA PRO A 82 -7.00 20.99 24.84
C PRO A 82 -5.69 21.13 24.04
N GLU A 83 -4.68 21.77 24.61
CA GLU A 83 -3.36 21.92 23.96
C GLU A 83 -2.47 20.67 24.05
N CYS A 84 -2.85 19.69 24.87
CA CYS A 84 -2.13 18.42 25.01
C CYS A 84 -2.57 17.37 23.97
N GLY A 85 -3.49 17.74 23.07
CA GLY A 85 -3.97 16.85 22.01
C GLY A 85 -2.90 16.55 20.96
N GLY A 86 -3.12 15.49 20.18
CA GLY A 86 -2.20 15.06 19.13
C GLY A 86 -2.90 14.30 18.02
N SER A 87 -2.28 14.29 16.83
CA SER A 87 -2.71 13.49 15.69
C SER A 87 -1.78 12.31 15.47
N LEU A 88 -2.34 11.14 15.25
CA LEU A 88 -1.60 9.93 14.91
C LEU A 88 -1.79 9.64 13.42
N ASN A 89 -0.67 9.54 12.70
CA ASN A 89 -0.66 9.09 11.31
C ASN A 89 -0.97 7.59 11.25
N GLY A 90 -1.42 7.08 10.10
CA GLY A 90 -1.89 5.69 9.97
C GLY A 90 -0.98 4.60 10.51
N PHE A 91 0.34 4.80 10.46
CA PHE A 91 1.32 3.89 11.06
C PHE A 91 1.60 4.09 12.56
N GLY A 92 1.27 5.25 13.12
CA GLY A 92 1.36 5.57 14.55
C GLY A 92 0.21 4.99 15.38
N VAL A 93 -0.86 4.54 14.72
CA VAL A 93 -2.10 4.08 15.35
C VAL A 93 -1.93 2.65 15.93
N GLU A 94 -1.37 1.69 15.21
CA GLU A 94 -0.93 0.40 15.79
C GLU A 94 -0.21 -0.42 14.71
N PRO A 95 1.13 -0.60 14.78
CA PRO A 95 1.84 -1.44 13.82
C PRO A 95 1.60 -2.94 14.04
N PHE A 96 0.36 -3.41 13.88
CA PHE A 96 0.06 -4.84 13.82
C PHE A 96 0.86 -5.48 12.66
N LEU A 97 1.25 -6.77 12.76
CA LEU A 97 1.87 -7.53 11.65
C LEU A 97 1.27 -7.24 10.25
N PRO A 98 -0.07 -7.14 10.09
CA PRO A 98 -0.67 -6.77 8.81
C PRO A 98 -0.35 -5.35 8.32
N ALA A 99 -0.17 -4.35 9.19
CA ALA A 99 0.28 -3.03 8.76
C ALA A 99 1.72 -3.09 8.23
N ILE A 100 2.60 -3.79 8.96
CA ILE A 100 4.00 -4.00 8.55
C ILE A 100 4.06 -4.79 7.23
N SER A 101 3.25 -5.85 7.08
CA SER A 101 3.23 -6.63 5.84
C SER A 101 2.66 -5.82 4.67
N VAL A 102 1.63 -4.99 4.88
CA VAL A 102 1.15 -4.03 3.87
C VAL A 102 2.27 -3.09 3.44
N LEU A 103 3.08 -2.58 4.38
CA LEU A 103 4.17 -1.68 4.04
C LEU A 103 5.30 -2.42 3.31
N VAL A 104 5.75 -3.58 3.78
CA VAL A 104 6.77 -4.39 3.10
C VAL A 104 6.32 -4.78 1.69
N VAL A 105 5.09 -5.28 1.54
CA VAL A 105 4.53 -5.67 0.23
C VAL A 105 4.40 -4.45 -0.68
N GLY A 106 4.00 -3.29 -0.16
CA GLY A 106 3.94 -2.04 -0.92
C GLY A 106 5.30 -1.53 -1.36
N LEU A 107 6.30 -1.59 -0.49
CA LEU A 107 7.68 -1.23 -0.81
C LEU A 107 8.24 -2.16 -1.89
N MET A 108 8.02 -3.46 -1.76
CA MET A 108 8.41 -4.45 -2.78
C MET A 108 7.71 -4.16 -4.11
N TRP A 109 6.41 -3.86 -4.08
CA TRP A 109 5.67 -3.53 -5.30
C TRP A 109 6.28 -2.33 -6.05
N PHE A 110 6.72 -1.29 -5.33
CA PHE A 110 7.37 -0.14 -5.95
C PHE A 110 8.83 -0.36 -6.38
N THR A 111 9.58 -1.24 -5.72
CA THR A 111 10.93 -1.59 -6.18
C THR A 111 10.90 -2.43 -7.46
N PHE A 112 9.80 -3.15 -7.70
CA PHE A 112 9.61 -3.99 -8.88
C PHE A 112 9.00 -3.29 -10.12
N PHE A 113 9.01 -1.95 -10.18
CA PHE A 113 8.59 -1.21 -11.40
C PHE A 113 9.37 -1.61 -12.67
N GLY A 114 10.57 -2.16 -12.50
CA GLY A 114 11.41 -2.70 -13.57
C GLY A 114 11.09 -4.14 -14.03
N ILE A 115 10.19 -4.87 -13.35
CA ILE A 115 9.87 -6.29 -13.65
C ILE A 115 8.71 -6.41 -14.67
N PRO A 116 8.58 -7.55 -15.41
CA PRO A 116 7.45 -7.87 -16.29
C PRO A 116 6.06 -7.49 -15.76
N LYS A 117 5.24 -6.90 -16.65
CA LYS A 117 3.91 -6.30 -16.39
C LYS A 117 2.97 -7.18 -15.57
N ARG A 118 3.06 -8.51 -15.70
CA ARG A 118 2.21 -9.48 -14.98
C ARG A 118 2.55 -9.56 -13.49
N VAL A 119 3.83 -9.57 -13.13
CA VAL A 119 4.27 -9.70 -11.73
C VAL A 119 3.92 -8.44 -10.95
N ALA A 120 4.15 -7.26 -11.54
CA ALA A 120 3.74 -5.98 -10.96
C ALA A 120 2.23 -5.90 -10.73
N ALA A 121 1.41 -6.44 -11.65
CA ALA A 121 -0.04 -6.46 -11.47
C ALA A 121 -0.48 -7.41 -10.34
N VAL A 122 0.10 -8.61 -10.24
CA VAL A 122 -0.22 -9.57 -9.16
C VAL A 122 0.19 -9.01 -7.80
N LEU A 123 1.37 -8.42 -7.70
CA LEU A 123 1.84 -7.78 -6.46
C LEU A 123 0.98 -6.56 -6.09
N GLY A 124 0.50 -5.79 -7.08
CA GLY A 124 -0.38 -4.66 -6.84
C GLY A 124 -1.75 -5.10 -6.31
N LEU A 125 -2.30 -6.19 -6.86
CA LEU A 125 -3.51 -6.83 -6.33
C LEU A 125 -3.31 -7.36 -4.92
N ALA A 126 -2.21 -8.07 -4.66
CA ALA A 126 -1.90 -8.57 -3.32
C ALA A 126 -1.77 -7.42 -2.32
N TRP A 127 -1.07 -6.35 -2.72
CA TRP A 127 -0.87 -5.19 -1.87
C TRP A 127 -2.19 -4.47 -1.55
N GLY A 128 -2.97 -4.14 -2.57
CA GLY A 128 -4.27 -3.49 -2.37
C GLY A 128 -5.23 -4.36 -1.56
N SER A 129 -5.22 -5.68 -1.77
CA SER A 129 -6.07 -6.62 -1.03
C SER A 129 -5.66 -6.76 0.45
N LEU A 130 -4.40 -6.51 0.79
CA LEU A 130 -3.95 -6.45 2.18
C LEU A 130 -4.22 -5.07 2.79
N ALA A 131 -4.02 -4.00 2.02
CA ALA A 131 -4.18 -2.62 2.50
C ALA A 131 -5.64 -2.27 2.82
N LEU A 132 -6.59 -2.76 2.01
CA LEU A 132 -8.01 -2.43 2.16
C LEU A 132 -8.61 -2.96 3.49
N PRO A 133 -8.47 -4.26 3.86
CA PRO A 133 -8.93 -4.75 5.15
C PRO A 133 -8.24 -4.06 6.32
N VAL A 134 -6.96 -3.71 6.19
CA VAL A 134 -6.24 -2.97 7.25
C VAL A 134 -6.90 -1.61 7.48
N ALA A 135 -7.17 -0.84 6.42
CA ALA A 135 -7.87 0.44 6.55
C ALA A 135 -9.25 0.30 7.21
N ILE A 136 -10.01 -0.74 6.86
CA ILE A 136 -11.33 -1.03 7.45
C ILE A 136 -11.23 -1.43 8.92
N LEU A 137 -10.29 -2.30 9.28
CA LEU A 137 -10.10 -2.74 10.66
C LEU A 137 -9.66 -1.59 11.56
N THR A 138 -8.94 -0.62 11.03
CA THR A 138 -8.56 0.58 11.79
C THR A 138 -9.77 1.44 12.16
N PHE A 139 -10.82 1.52 11.33
CA PHE A 139 -12.07 2.18 11.73
C PHE A 139 -12.68 1.55 12.99
N ALA A 140 -12.75 0.22 13.04
CA ALA A 140 -13.27 -0.49 14.19
C ALA A 140 -12.42 -0.24 15.46
N ARG A 141 -11.10 -0.18 15.30
CA ARG A 141 -10.16 0.13 16.38
C ARG A 141 -10.33 1.56 16.90
N ILE A 142 -10.33 2.58 16.03
CA ILE A 142 -10.52 3.98 16.43
C ILE A 142 -11.84 4.14 17.21
N SER A 143 -12.91 3.46 16.76
CA SER A 143 -14.19 3.48 17.47
C SER A 143 -14.12 2.82 18.86
N ALA A 144 -13.32 1.76 19.01
CA ALA A 144 -13.12 1.10 20.30
C ALA A 144 -12.29 1.95 21.26
N ASP A 145 -11.24 2.63 20.78
CA ASP A 145 -10.42 3.52 21.60
C ASP A 145 -11.20 4.75 22.05
N ALA A 146 -12.04 5.31 21.17
CA ALA A 146 -12.95 6.38 21.55
C ALA A 146 -13.87 5.96 22.71
N ALA A 147 -14.41 4.73 22.66
CA ALA A 147 -15.29 4.19 23.70
C ALA A 147 -14.56 3.83 25.00
N ALA A 148 -13.28 3.47 24.94
CA ALA A 148 -12.47 3.06 26.09
C ALA A 148 -11.57 4.19 26.65
N SER A 149 -11.71 5.41 26.12
CA SER A 149 -10.79 6.50 26.41
C SER A 149 -10.79 6.95 27.87
N SER A 150 -9.57 7.02 28.45
CA SER A 150 -9.32 7.55 29.78
C SER A 150 -7.96 8.27 29.79
N PRO A 151 -7.90 9.58 30.10
CA PRO A 151 -9.00 10.47 30.47
C PRO A 151 -10.01 10.69 29.32
N PRO A 152 -11.23 11.17 29.62
CA PRO A 152 -12.21 11.46 28.60
C PRO A 152 -11.73 12.60 27.69
N GLY A 153 -11.95 12.43 26.39
CA GLY A 153 -11.56 13.40 25.38
C GLY A 153 -12.33 13.22 24.08
N VAL A 154 -12.05 14.08 23.13
CA VAL A 154 -12.66 14.03 21.79
C VAL A 154 -11.73 13.24 20.88
N TYR A 155 -12.23 12.12 20.36
CA TYR A 155 -11.60 11.39 19.26
C TYR A 155 -12.24 11.81 17.96
N THR A 156 -11.42 12.13 16.96
CA THR A 156 -11.90 12.38 15.61
C THR A 156 -11.21 11.46 14.62
N ILE A 157 -12.00 10.98 13.66
CA ILE A 157 -11.49 10.21 12.52
C ILE A 157 -11.05 11.22 11.47
N GLU A 158 -9.78 11.18 11.13
CA GLU A 158 -9.16 12.13 10.22
C GLU A 158 -9.25 11.65 8.76
N TYR A 159 -9.01 12.58 7.84
CA TYR A 159 -9.14 12.38 6.40
C TYR A 159 -8.24 11.25 5.86
N GLY A 160 -7.11 10.95 6.52
CA GLY A 160 -6.18 9.90 6.10
C GLY A 160 -6.80 8.50 6.02
N VAL A 161 -7.77 8.18 6.89
CA VAL A 161 -8.44 6.86 6.88
C VAL A 161 -9.27 6.67 5.62
N TYR A 162 -9.98 7.73 5.18
CA TYR A 162 -10.78 7.69 3.96
C TYR A 162 -9.89 7.55 2.72
N VAL A 163 -8.77 8.29 2.68
CA VAL A 163 -7.78 8.19 1.59
C VAL A 163 -7.14 6.79 1.56
N ALA A 164 -6.95 6.17 2.74
CA ALA A 164 -6.44 4.81 2.88
C ALA A 164 -7.41 3.71 2.40
N ILE A 165 -8.70 4.02 2.20
CA ILE A 165 -9.66 3.12 1.53
C ILE A 165 -9.62 3.34 0.02
N VAL A 166 -9.61 4.60 -0.42
CA VAL A 166 -9.63 4.95 -1.85
C VAL A 166 -8.38 4.45 -2.57
N GLY A 167 -7.20 4.62 -1.97
CA GLY A 167 -5.93 4.19 -2.56
C GLY A 167 -5.91 2.71 -2.97
N PRO A 168 -6.18 1.77 -2.04
CA PRO A 168 -6.22 0.35 -2.33
C PRO A 168 -7.26 -0.04 -3.38
N ILE A 169 -8.44 0.61 -3.40
CA ILE A 169 -9.45 0.35 -4.43
C ILE A 169 -8.91 0.70 -5.82
N VAL A 170 -8.35 1.90 -5.96
CA VAL A 170 -7.75 2.35 -7.22
C VAL A 170 -6.59 1.45 -7.63
N LEU A 171 -5.77 1.03 -6.67
CA LEU A 171 -4.67 0.09 -6.89
C LEU A 171 -5.16 -1.28 -7.38
N ILE A 172 -6.20 -1.85 -6.76
CA ILE A 172 -6.79 -3.13 -7.14
C ILE A 172 -7.37 -3.05 -8.55
N VAL A 173 -8.21 -2.04 -8.82
CA VAL A 173 -8.86 -1.84 -10.13
C VAL A 173 -7.80 -1.64 -11.21
N GLY A 174 -6.81 -0.78 -10.96
CA GLY A 174 -5.71 -0.56 -11.90
C GLY A 174 -4.89 -1.82 -12.16
N SER A 175 -4.54 -2.56 -11.11
CA SER A 175 -3.78 -3.80 -11.23
C SER A 175 -4.53 -4.88 -12.00
N ALA A 176 -5.84 -5.02 -11.78
CA ALA A 176 -6.69 -5.93 -12.53
C ALA A 176 -6.75 -5.56 -14.03
N LEU A 177 -6.97 -4.28 -14.34
CA LEU A 177 -6.97 -3.78 -15.72
C LEU A 177 -5.59 -3.97 -16.39
N ALA A 178 -4.50 -3.72 -15.68
CA ALA A 178 -3.15 -3.94 -16.16
C ALA A 178 -2.87 -5.43 -16.44
N TYR A 179 -3.40 -6.32 -15.60
CA TYR A 179 -3.28 -7.76 -15.76
C TYR A 179 -4.03 -8.27 -17.00
N ILE A 180 -5.27 -7.80 -17.21
CA ILE A 180 -6.08 -8.16 -18.39
C ILE A 180 -5.40 -7.67 -19.67
N GLY A 181 -4.95 -6.42 -19.71
CA GLY A 181 -4.20 -5.88 -20.84
C GLY A 181 -2.90 -6.62 -21.12
N ALA A 182 -2.21 -7.12 -20.08
CA ALA A 182 -1.01 -7.95 -20.25
C ALA A 182 -1.28 -9.39 -20.70
N ARG A 183 -2.52 -9.89 -20.57
CA ARG A 183 -2.92 -11.20 -21.11
C ARG A 183 -3.24 -11.13 -22.60
N GLN A 184 -3.85 -10.04 -23.07
CA GLN A 184 -4.24 -9.87 -24.48
C GLN A 184 -3.04 -9.72 -25.44
N ILE A 185 -1.85 -9.36 -24.93
CA ILE A 185 -0.64 -9.12 -25.75
C ILE A 185 0.17 -10.41 -26.00
N LEU A 186 -0.16 -11.53 -25.34
CA LEU A 186 0.51 -12.81 -25.60
C LEU A 186 -0.24 -13.58 -26.68
N PRO A 187 0.41 -13.96 -27.80
CA PRO A 187 -0.21 -14.82 -28.81
C PRO A 187 -0.64 -16.13 -28.15
N PRO A 188 -1.77 -16.74 -28.57
CA PRO A 188 -2.09 -18.11 -28.17
C PRO A 188 -0.91 -19.02 -28.51
N GLU A 189 -0.56 -19.89 -27.58
CA GLU A 189 0.46 -20.92 -27.78
C GLU A 189 0.09 -21.71 -29.06
N PRO A 190 0.99 -21.85 -30.05
CA PRO A 190 0.66 -22.57 -31.26
C PRO A 190 0.32 -24.01 -30.88
N ILE A 191 -0.90 -24.43 -31.21
CA ILE A 191 -1.33 -25.83 -31.07
C ILE A 191 -0.33 -26.67 -31.85
N ARG A 192 0.49 -27.45 -31.13
CA ARG A 192 1.46 -28.36 -31.73
C ARG A 192 0.67 -29.45 -32.46
N SER A 193 0.62 -29.36 -33.78
CA SER A 193 0.00 -30.33 -34.67
C SER A 193 0.90 -31.57 -34.84
N ASP A 194 1.18 -32.28 -33.73
CA ASP A 194 1.99 -33.50 -33.72
C ASP A 194 1.12 -34.79 -33.76
N LEU A 195 -0.17 -34.68 -34.13
CA LEU A 195 -1.06 -35.83 -34.36
C LEU A 195 -1.44 -35.95 -35.85
N VAL A 196 -0.44 -36.02 -36.72
CA VAL A 196 -0.60 -36.63 -38.04
C VAL A 196 -0.13 -38.07 -37.92
N VAL A 197 -1.07 -38.98 -37.64
CA VAL A 197 -0.83 -40.43 -37.73
C VAL A 197 -0.67 -40.75 -39.22
N PRO A 198 0.45 -41.34 -39.66
CA PRO A 198 0.59 -41.74 -41.06
C PRO A 198 -0.39 -42.87 -41.38
N PRO A 199 -0.96 -42.91 -42.60
CA PRO A 199 -1.83 -44.01 -43.00
C PRO A 199 -1.03 -45.32 -43.01
N ILE A 200 -1.56 -46.32 -42.33
CA ILE A 200 -1.03 -47.68 -42.33
C ILE A 200 -1.28 -48.25 -43.73
N SER A 201 -0.20 -48.46 -44.49
CA SER A 201 -0.20 -49.25 -45.73
C SER A 201 0.22 -50.68 -45.42
#